data_AF-A0A7V2CNI2-F1
#
_entry.id   AF-A0A7V2CNI2-F1
#
_cell.length_a   1.000
_cell.length_b   1.000
_cell.length_c   1.000
_cell.angle_alpha   90.00
_cell.angle_beta   90.00
_cell.angle_gamma   90.00
#
_symmetry.space_group_name_H-M   'P 1'
#
loop_
_entity.id
_entity.type
_entity.pdbx_description
1 polymer ?
#
loop_
_entity_poly.entity_id
_entity_poly.type
_entity_poly.pdbx_seq_one_letter_code
_entity_poly.pdbx_strand_id
1 'polypeptide(L)'
;MRMVRWFGFLPLVGGCAAPVLNLPEDPLRMTVIQRRAEEIPGSDNRVLLCLGDVTGGQVLVSIADRGGKPYLRTRSLATGDTVPFDIDGRRYYLSVMELRNFPTGDDFGVFEISSRRPRRTPPPG
;
A
#
# COMPACT_ATOMS: atom_id res chain seq x y z
N MET A 1 -45.86 -4.14 -42.89
CA MET A 1 -44.55 -3.73 -43.43
C MET A 1 -43.62 -3.37 -42.26
N ARG A 2 -42.43 -4.01 -42.20
CA ARG A 2 -41.23 -3.74 -41.36
C ARG A 2 -41.47 -3.62 -39.84
N MET A 3 -41.19 -4.60 -38.97
CA MET A 3 -39.96 -5.37 -38.73
C MET A 3 -38.69 -4.52 -38.73
N VAL A 4 -38.22 -4.17 -37.53
CA VAL A 4 -36.81 -3.93 -37.24
C VAL A 4 -36.50 -4.47 -35.84
N ARG A 5 -35.88 -5.65 -35.79
CA ARG A 5 -35.09 -6.15 -34.65
C ARG A 5 -33.77 -5.38 -34.63
N TRP A 6 -33.33 -4.86 -33.49
CA TRP A 6 -31.89 -4.59 -33.28
C TRP A 6 -31.46 -4.95 -31.85
N PHE A 7 -30.65 -6.01 -31.82
CA PHE A 7 -29.48 -6.38 -31.02
C PHE A 7 -29.36 -6.02 -29.53
N GLY A 8 -29.08 -7.07 -28.77
CA GLY A 8 -28.82 -7.06 -27.35
C GLY A 8 -27.67 -6.14 -26.95
N PHE A 9 -27.86 -5.50 -25.81
CA PHE A 9 -26.77 -5.00 -25.00
C PHE A 9 -26.08 -6.21 -24.37
N LEU A 10 -24.93 -6.60 -24.91
CA LEU A 10 -23.98 -7.40 -24.15
C LEU A 10 -23.56 -6.58 -22.92
N PRO A 11 -23.46 -7.17 -21.72
CA PRO A 11 -22.75 -6.50 -20.64
C PRO A 11 -21.29 -6.36 -21.09
N LEU A 12 -20.81 -5.11 -21.16
CA LEU A 12 -19.38 -4.84 -21.12
C LEU A 12 -18.89 -5.25 -19.74
N VAL A 13 -18.68 -6.55 -19.53
CA VAL A 13 -17.84 -7.05 -18.44
C VAL A 13 -16.41 -6.71 -18.84
N GLY A 14 -16.08 -5.42 -18.77
CA GLY A 14 -14.71 -4.98 -18.67
C GLY A 14 -14.18 -5.54 -17.38
N GLY A 15 -13.60 -6.74 -17.44
CA GLY A 15 -12.84 -7.35 -16.37
C GLY A 15 -11.62 -6.47 -16.11
N CYS A 16 -11.82 -5.36 -15.41
CA CYS A 16 -10.75 -4.64 -14.76
C CYS A 16 -10.34 -5.55 -13.60
N ALA A 17 -9.51 -6.56 -13.89
CA ALA A 17 -8.98 -7.45 -12.87
C ALA A 17 -8.44 -6.56 -11.75
N ALA A 18 -9.09 -6.65 -10.59
CA ALA A 18 -8.70 -5.88 -9.42
C ALA A 18 -7.22 -6.16 -9.16
N PRO A 19 -6.43 -5.15 -8.75
CA PRO A 19 -5.02 -5.37 -8.50
C PRO A 19 -4.88 -6.44 -7.41
N VAL A 20 -4.31 -7.58 -7.77
CA VAL A 20 -3.93 -8.62 -6.81
C VAL A 20 -2.53 -8.29 -6.36
N LEU A 21 -2.31 -8.20 -5.05
CA LEU A 21 -0.98 -7.99 -4.49
C LEU A 21 -0.32 -9.36 -4.22
N ASN A 22 0.60 -9.75 -5.11
CA ASN A 22 1.39 -10.98 -5.00
C ASN A 22 2.79 -10.64 -4.52
N LEU A 23 2.95 -10.56 -3.20
CA LEU A 23 4.24 -10.20 -2.59
C LEU A 23 5.34 -11.19 -3.05
N PRO A 24 6.48 -10.70 -3.57
CA PRO A 24 7.58 -11.57 -3.99
C PRO A 24 8.25 -12.27 -2.80
N GLU A 25 8.19 -11.66 -1.61
CA GLU A 25 8.63 -12.19 -0.33
C GLU A 25 7.59 -11.82 0.75
N ASP A 26 7.46 -12.64 1.80
CA ASP A 26 6.52 -12.38 2.90
C ASP A 26 7.18 -12.66 4.26
N PRO A 27 7.57 -11.63 5.03
CA PRO A 27 7.29 -10.21 4.80
C PRO A 27 8.17 -9.58 3.71
N LEU A 28 7.58 -8.65 2.93
CA LEU A 28 8.29 -7.80 1.98
C LEU A 28 8.83 -6.57 2.72
N ARG A 29 10.14 -6.33 2.67
CA ARG A 29 10.76 -5.14 3.25
C ARG A 29 11.07 -4.09 2.17
N MET A 30 10.70 -2.83 2.42
CA MET A 30 10.98 -1.73 1.50
C MET A 30 11.31 -0.42 2.23
N THR A 31 12.13 0.42 1.60
CA THR A 31 12.48 1.76 2.09
C THR A 31 11.76 2.80 1.24
N VAL A 32 11.15 3.80 1.87
CA VAL A 32 10.46 4.89 1.20
C VAL A 32 11.01 6.22 1.71
N ILE A 33 11.42 7.08 0.79
CA ILE A 33 11.89 8.42 1.11
C ILE A 33 10.68 9.32 1.44
N GLN A 34 10.86 10.22 2.40
CA GLN A 34 9.86 11.21 2.80
C GLN A 34 9.34 12.01 1.60
N ARG A 35 8.04 12.32 1.59
CA ARG A 35 7.33 13.02 0.50
C ARG A 35 7.41 12.31 -0.86
N ARG A 36 7.72 11.02 -0.88
CA ARG A 36 7.68 10.19 -2.08
C ARG A 36 6.62 9.11 -1.99
N ALA A 37 6.33 8.55 -3.15
CA ALA A 37 5.54 7.36 -3.32
C ALA A 37 6.39 6.31 -4.01
N GLU A 38 6.44 5.11 -3.43
CA GLU A 38 7.15 3.97 -4.01
C GLU A 38 6.14 2.88 -4.34
N GLU A 39 6.40 2.19 -5.44
CA GLU A 39 5.59 1.04 -5.84
C GLU A 39 5.80 -0.10 -4.85
N ILE A 40 4.72 -0.80 -4.50
CA ILE A 40 4.82 -2.02 -3.72
C ILE A 40 5.14 -3.17 -4.69
N PRO A 41 6.32 -3.83 -4.57
CA PRO A 41 6.64 -5.02 -5.35
C PRO A 41 5.54 -6.08 -5.31
N GLY A 42 5.24 -6.67 -6.47
CA GLY A 42 4.16 -7.65 -6.60
C GLY A 42 2.77 -7.08 -6.85
N SER A 43 2.66 -5.77 -7.09
CA SER A 43 1.40 -5.07 -7.40
C SER A 43 1.18 -4.77 -8.88
N ASP A 44 2.00 -5.32 -9.78
CA ASP A 44 2.03 -4.98 -11.22
C ASP A 44 2.12 -3.48 -11.49
N ASN A 45 2.89 -2.76 -10.65
CA ASN A 45 3.09 -1.32 -10.69
C ASN A 45 1.78 -0.53 -10.50
N ARG A 46 0.80 -1.08 -9.75
CA ARG A 46 -0.51 -0.44 -9.56
C ARG A 46 -0.71 0.16 -8.18
N VAL A 47 0.00 -0.33 -7.17
CA VAL A 47 -0.20 0.06 -5.77
C VAL A 47 1.03 0.81 -5.27
N LEU A 48 0.79 1.96 -4.65
CA LEU A 48 1.81 2.85 -4.13
C LEU A 48 1.74 2.93 -2.61
N LEU A 49 2.90 2.89 -1.96
CA LEU A 49 3.09 3.30 -0.57
C LEU A 49 3.59 4.74 -0.57
N CYS A 50 2.79 5.65 -0.03
CA CYS A 50 3.09 7.07 0.01
C CYS A 50 3.52 7.50 1.41
N LEU A 51 4.65 8.19 1.49
CA LEU A 51 5.16 8.80 2.71
C LEU A 51 4.98 10.31 2.67
N GLY A 52 4.34 10.85 3.71
CA GLY A 52 4.32 12.27 4.01
C GLY A 52 5.54 12.66 4.86
N ASP A 53 5.35 13.59 5.78
CA ASP A 53 6.42 14.09 6.65
C ASP A 53 6.78 13.09 7.77
N VAL A 54 8.09 12.93 8.03
CA VAL A 54 8.67 12.22 9.16
C VAL A 54 9.06 13.25 10.21
N THR A 55 8.26 13.36 11.28
CA THR A 55 8.44 14.37 12.33
C THR A 55 8.21 13.77 13.70
N GLY A 56 9.09 14.05 14.67
CA GLY A 56 8.88 13.66 16.07
C GLY A 56 8.75 12.14 16.28
N GLY A 57 9.45 11.32 15.49
CA GLY A 57 9.37 9.86 15.55
C GLY A 57 8.07 9.28 14.98
N GLN A 58 7.30 10.08 14.24
CA GLN A 58 6.09 9.66 13.53
C GLN A 58 6.21 9.96 12.04
N VAL A 59 5.39 9.29 11.24
CA VAL A 59 5.29 9.51 9.80
C VAL A 59 3.85 9.42 9.32
N LEU A 60 3.47 10.27 8.37
CA LEU A 60 2.19 10.12 7.65
C LEU A 60 2.33 9.08 6.54
N VAL A 61 1.48 8.05 6.56
CA VAL A 61 1.52 6.95 5.60
C VAL A 61 0.15 6.71 4.99
N SER A 62 0.12 6.48 3.67
CA SER A 62 -1.07 6.02 2.96
C SER A 62 -0.70 4.98 1.90
N ILE A 63 -1.68 4.15 1.51
CA ILE A 63 -1.54 3.20 0.41
C ILE A 63 -2.70 3.45 -0.55
N ALA A 64 -2.41 3.65 -1.82
CA ALA A 64 -3.41 3.91 -2.86
C ALA A 64 -3.03 3.24 -4.17
N ASP A 65 -4.01 3.07 -5.07
CA ASP A 65 -3.68 2.77 -6.46
C ASP A 65 -3.12 4.02 -7.18
N ARG A 66 -2.55 3.82 -8.38
CA ARG A 66 -2.08 4.93 -9.23
C ARG A 66 -3.18 5.93 -9.64
N GLY A 67 -4.45 5.55 -9.53
CA GLY A 67 -5.60 6.44 -9.74
C GLY A 67 -5.99 7.25 -8.50
N GLY A 68 -5.29 7.05 -7.37
CA GLY A 68 -5.56 7.73 -6.10
C GLY A 68 -6.63 7.08 -5.22
N LYS A 69 -7.16 5.90 -5.59
CA LYS A 69 -8.11 5.17 -4.75
C LYS A 69 -7.38 4.62 -3.51
N PRO A 70 -7.80 4.97 -2.29
CA PRO A 70 -7.09 4.54 -1.08
C PRO A 70 -7.42 3.09 -0.71
N TYR A 71 -6.39 2.29 -0.44
CA TYR A 71 -6.45 1.02 0.30
C TYR A 71 -6.18 1.23 1.79
N LEU A 72 -5.30 2.18 2.10
CA LEU A 72 -5.08 2.72 3.43
C LEU A 72 -5.14 4.24 3.35
N ARG A 73 -6.16 4.84 3.98
CA ARG A 73 -6.21 6.30 4.16
C ARG A 73 -5.03 6.76 5.00
N THR A 74 -4.61 8.01 4.80
CA THR A 74 -3.50 8.62 5.55
C THR A 74 -3.63 8.40 7.05
N ARG A 75 -2.58 7.87 7.67
CA ARG A 75 -2.46 7.67 9.13
C ARG A 75 -1.10 8.11 9.61
N SER A 76 -1.04 8.68 10.81
CA SER A 76 0.21 8.88 11.54
C SER A 76 0.63 7.58 12.20
N LEU A 77 1.86 7.13 11.98
CA LEU A 77 2.43 5.89 12.51
C LEU A 77 3.81 6.14 13.09
N ALA A 78 4.15 5.41 14.15
CA ALA A 78 5.47 5.37 14.77
C ALA A 78 6.16 4.01 14.54
N THR A 79 7.46 3.93 14.77
CA THR A 79 8.20 2.66 14.75
C THR A 79 7.55 1.62 15.67
N GLY A 80 7.34 0.42 15.14
CA GLY A 80 6.65 -0.68 15.82
C GLY A 80 5.14 -0.73 15.56
N ASP A 81 4.54 0.34 15.02
CA ASP A 81 3.13 0.32 14.65
C ASP A 81 2.88 -0.65 13.51
N THR A 82 1.69 -1.23 13.53
CA THR A 82 1.20 -2.13 12.48
C THR A 82 -0.25 -1.80 12.17
N VAL A 83 -0.57 -1.60 10.90
CA VAL A 83 -1.94 -1.32 10.46
C VAL A 83 -2.37 -2.34 9.41
N PRO A 84 -3.61 -2.84 9.48
CA PRO A 84 -4.16 -3.63 8.40
C PRO A 84 -4.60 -2.75 7.24
N PHE A 85 -4.53 -3.27 6.02
CA PHE A 85 -5.18 -2.73 4.84
C PHE A 85 -5.69 -3.88 3.97
N ASP A 86 -6.72 -3.62 3.17
CA ASP A 86 -7.37 -4.66 2.36
C ASP A 86 -7.23 -4.29 0.87
N ILE A 87 -6.74 -5.25 0.06
CA ILE A 87 -6.66 -5.16 -1.40
C ILE A 87 -7.44 -6.34 -1.96
N ASP A 88 -8.46 -6.05 -2.77
CA ASP A 88 -9.31 -7.06 -3.41
C ASP A 88 -9.84 -8.14 -2.43
N GLY A 89 -10.32 -7.71 -1.27
CA GLY A 89 -10.85 -8.60 -0.22
C GLY A 89 -9.81 -9.42 0.53
N ARG A 90 -8.51 -9.28 0.21
CA ARG A 90 -7.40 -9.88 0.96
C ARG A 90 -6.80 -8.87 1.92
N ARG A 91 -6.60 -9.30 3.16
CA ARG A 91 -6.00 -8.49 4.22
C ARG A 91 -4.48 -8.62 4.22
N TYR A 92 -3.82 -7.48 4.27
CA TYR A 92 -2.38 -7.32 4.46
C TYR A 92 -2.11 -6.44 5.67
N TYR A 93 -0.87 -6.42 6.11
CA TYR A 93 -0.40 -5.64 7.25
C TYR A 93 0.82 -4.84 6.83
N LEU A 94 0.79 -3.53 7.11
CA LEU A 94 1.94 -2.64 6.98
C LEU A 94 2.51 -2.39 8.38
N SER A 95 3.79 -2.67 8.57
CA SER A 95 4.53 -2.41 9.79
C SER A 95 5.61 -1.37 9.57
N VAL A 96 5.75 -0.44 10.51
CA VAL A 96 6.84 0.53 10.51
C VAL A 96 8.01 -0.06 11.27
N MET A 97 9.09 -0.40 10.56
CA MET A 97 10.26 -1.04 11.15
C MET A 97 11.27 0.00 11.66
N GLU A 98 11.36 1.14 10.97
CA GLU A 98 12.33 2.17 11.27
C GLU A 98 11.89 3.50 10.68
N LEU A 99 12.16 4.59 11.40
CA LEU A 99 12.04 5.96 10.90
C LEU A 99 13.38 6.65 11.14
N ARG A 100 13.96 7.21 10.09
CA ARG A 100 15.21 7.96 10.16
C ARG A 100 14.95 9.39 9.70
N ASN A 101 15.24 10.33 10.59
CA ASN A 101 15.31 11.73 10.27
C ASN A 101 16.78 12.16 10.33
N PHE A 102 17.27 12.80 9.26
CA PHE A 102 18.64 13.29 9.18
C PHE A 102 18.66 14.82 9.12
N PRO A 103 19.58 15.48 9.87
CA PRO A 103 19.80 16.92 9.72
C PRO A 103 20.23 17.32 8.30
N THR A 104 20.88 16.40 7.60
CA THR A 104 21.33 16.55 6.21
C THR A 104 21.16 15.22 5.48
N GLY A 105 20.41 15.22 4.39
CA GLY A 105 20.09 14.01 3.61
C GLY A 105 18.58 13.83 3.46
N ASP A 106 18.19 12.64 3.00
CA ASP A 106 16.79 12.29 2.80
C ASP A 106 16.24 11.55 4.03
N ASP A 107 15.18 12.08 4.61
CA ASP A 107 14.40 11.38 5.64
C ASP A 107 13.71 10.16 5.01
N PHE A 108 13.64 9.04 5.73
CA PHE A 108 13.01 7.84 5.20
C PHE A 108 12.37 6.97 6.28
N GLY A 109 11.47 6.09 5.83
CA GLY A 109 10.95 4.99 6.63
C GLY A 109 11.28 3.64 6.01
N VAL A 110 11.49 2.64 6.87
CA VAL A 110 11.59 1.23 6.46
C VAL A 110 10.32 0.52 6.89
N PHE A 111 9.70 -0.19 5.96
CA PHE A 111 8.41 -0.82 6.14
C PHE A 111 8.48 -2.31 5.82
N GLU A 112 7.66 -3.08 6.52
CA GLU A 112 7.36 -4.46 6.19
C GLU A 112 5.90 -4.59 5.79
N ILE A 113 5.63 -5.29 4.68
CA ILE A 113 4.30 -5.64 4.21
C ILE A 113 4.15 -7.16 4.26
N SER A 114 3.11 -7.64 4.94
CA SER A 114 2.88 -9.08 5.10
C SER A 114 1.43 -9.48 4.85
N SER A 115 1.22 -10.70 4.33
CA SER A 115 -0.12 -11.31 4.26
C SER A 115 -0.60 -11.83 5.63
N ARG A 116 0.32 -11.92 6.60
CA ARG A 116 0.05 -12.41 7.95
C ARG A 116 0.17 -11.27 8.94
N ARG A 117 -0.62 -11.34 10.01
CA ARG A 117 -0.45 -10.39 11.11
C ARG A 117 0.94 -10.60 11.70
N PRO A 118 1.80 -9.56 11.76
CA PRO A 118 3.11 -9.66 12.39
C PRO A 118 2.95 -10.14 13.82
N ARG A 119 3.80 -11.09 14.22
CA ARG A 119 3.98 -11.38 15.64
C ARG A 119 4.68 -10.15 16.22
N ARG A 120 4.15 -9.55 17.29
CA ARG A 120 4.86 -8.46 17.98
C ARG A 120 6.23 -8.98 18.38
N THR A 121 7.27 -8.51 17.73
CA THR A 121 8.64 -8.66 18.22
C THR A 121 8.86 -7.50 19.19
N PRO A 122 9.11 -7.76 20.49
CA PRO A 122 9.50 -6.70 21.40
C PRO A 122 10.76 -6.01 20.86
N PRO A 123 10.90 -4.68 21.00
CA PRO A 123 12.17 -4.04 20.69
C PRO A 123 13.27 -4.65 21.57
N PRO A 124 14.51 -4.81 21.06
CA PRO A 124 15.64 -5.09 21.93
C PRO A 124 15.73 -3.97 22.98
N GLY A 125 15.76 -4.35 24.25
CA GLY A 125 15.82 -3.43 25.39
C GLY A 125 17.16 -2.72 25.53
#